data_AF-A0A939L7L5-F1
#
_entry.id   AF-A0A939L7L5-F1
#
_cell.length_a   1.000
_cell.length_b   1.000
_cell.length_c   1.000
_cell.angle_alpha   90.00
_cell.angle_beta   90.00
_cell.angle_gamma   90.00
#
_symmetry.space_group_name_H-M   'P 1'
#
loop_
_entity.id
_entity.type
_entity.pdbx_description
1 polymer ?
#
loop_
_entity_poly.entity_id
_entity_poly.type
_entity_poly.pdbx_seq_one_letter_code
_entity_poly.pdbx_strand_id
1 'polypeptide(L)'
;GRPEAALAVWEAELARVAPDRDNSSSYLAVDVAELYGALGRPADGLPWLDRVLATEPDHPKAAPARYGLRHAADGDPAHLLGLADHHRAHPDHEYAQELLERLGNRESWLGMVSGATEATVNVLHQVLAAPDTGRDTQIDCTVSAVEPPSSLLAVRLALPRATVAYRSVGDPDPRLPLTEPTTRIWAWDGTDPRPAVTPPAPESAELVRATAEILWPTVPAAYDHAVRLAGLPLDDLLAVLVHPPLPREDELGRALLAHQPELWVRAVQAFACLGIAHHRADQPWEASERRRVLRDLLLGPEDWVVEAAGFALVAIGWTHPATRADIAGLLRQRLHHAARASRSRVVTILRSYADLVLAAPWLDPADRDLARRLIAEVDAEDARDGGAGEPAAPVRSEP
;
A
#
# COMPACT_ATOMS: atom_id res chain seq x y z
N GLY A 1 20.19 14.15 26.46
CA GLY A 1 20.76 13.45 25.29
C GLY A 1 22.07 12.73 25.61
N ARG A 2 22.07 11.76 26.55
CA ARG A 2 23.17 10.82 26.76
C ARG A 2 22.59 9.40 26.90
N PRO A 3 22.01 8.85 25.81
CA PRO A 3 21.23 7.61 25.87
C PRO A 3 22.06 6.42 26.37
N GLU A 4 23.32 6.29 25.94
CA GLU A 4 24.24 5.25 26.41
C GLU A 4 24.52 5.30 27.91
N ALA A 5 24.64 6.51 28.48
CA ALA A 5 24.83 6.66 29.92
C ALA A 5 23.55 6.33 30.70
N ALA A 6 22.37 6.64 30.15
CA ALA A 6 21.10 6.26 30.76
C ALA A 6 20.93 4.74 30.76
N LEU A 7 21.25 4.09 29.64
CA LEU A 7 21.20 2.64 29.49
C LEU A 7 22.04 1.92 30.55
N ALA A 8 23.31 2.31 30.70
CA ALA A 8 24.21 1.73 31.71
C ALA A 8 23.68 1.88 33.16
N VAL A 9 23.04 3.02 33.47
CA VAL A 9 22.43 3.26 34.79
C VAL A 9 21.21 2.36 35.01
N TRP A 10 20.34 2.24 34.01
CA TRP A 10 19.13 1.43 34.11
C TRP A 10 19.42 -0.06 34.17
N GLU A 11 20.40 -0.55 33.39
CA GLU A 11 20.87 -1.93 33.48
C GLU A 11 21.47 -2.28 34.84
N ALA A 12 22.26 -1.36 35.41
CA ALA A 12 22.82 -1.52 36.74
C ALA A 12 21.73 -1.60 37.83
N GLU A 13 20.65 -0.81 37.69
CA GLU A 13 19.53 -0.88 38.64
C GLU A 13 18.73 -2.19 38.49
N LEU A 14 18.47 -2.64 37.25
CA LEU A 14 17.82 -3.93 36.99
C LEU A 14 18.65 -5.13 37.49
N ALA A 15 19.97 -5.01 37.51
CA ALA A 15 20.85 -6.04 38.09
C ALA A 15 20.80 -6.06 39.63
N ARG A 16 20.35 -4.97 40.26
CA ARG A 16 20.32 -4.79 41.72
C ARG A 16 18.99 -5.23 42.33
N VAL A 17 17.89 -5.15 41.57
CA VAL A 17 16.54 -5.53 42.02
C VAL A 17 16.26 -7.00 41.69
N ALA A 18 15.81 -7.78 42.68
CA ALA A 18 15.42 -9.17 42.45
C ALA A 18 14.09 -9.22 41.65
N PRO A 19 13.97 -10.07 40.61
CA PRO A 19 12.80 -10.09 39.70
C PRO A 19 11.45 -10.28 40.38
N ASP A 20 11.41 -10.95 41.53
CA ASP A 20 10.16 -11.46 42.10
C ASP A 20 9.39 -10.46 43.00
N ARG A 21 9.85 -9.20 43.11
CA ARG A 21 9.35 -8.27 44.15
C ARG A 21 8.78 -6.93 43.69
N ASP A 22 8.93 -6.54 42.42
CA ASP A 22 8.52 -5.20 42.00
C ASP A 22 8.14 -5.11 40.51
N ASN A 23 6.90 -4.72 40.23
CA ASN A 23 6.42 -4.47 38.87
C ASN A 23 7.11 -3.27 38.20
N SER A 24 7.71 -2.36 38.97
CA SER A 24 8.47 -1.24 38.40
C SER A 24 9.69 -1.72 37.61
N SER A 25 10.23 -2.89 37.97
CA SER A 25 11.38 -3.49 37.29
C SER A 25 11.03 -4.09 35.92
N SER A 26 9.81 -4.58 35.73
CA SER A 26 9.37 -5.08 34.41
C SER A 26 9.15 -3.94 33.43
N TYR A 27 8.54 -2.83 33.85
CA TYR A 27 8.43 -1.62 33.03
C TYR A 27 9.79 -1.02 32.67
N LEU A 28 10.73 -0.92 33.62
CA LEU A 28 12.09 -0.43 33.33
C LEU A 28 12.84 -1.34 32.34
N ALA A 29 12.64 -2.66 32.42
CA ALA A 29 13.23 -3.60 31.45
C ALA A 29 12.65 -3.42 30.04
N VAL A 30 11.37 -3.06 29.91
CA VAL A 30 10.78 -2.67 28.62
C VAL A 30 11.40 -1.36 28.11
N ASP A 31 11.55 -0.35 28.96
CA ASP A 31 12.16 0.93 28.57
C ASP A 31 13.63 0.75 28.12
N VAL A 32 14.39 -0.12 28.78
CA VAL A 32 15.75 -0.51 28.37
C VAL A 32 15.73 -1.16 26.98
N ALA A 33 14.80 -2.09 26.73
CA ALA A 33 14.65 -2.73 25.42
C ALA A 33 14.30 -1.72 24.31
N GLU A 34 13.36 -0.83 24.55
CA GLU A 34 12.98 0.21 23.59
C GLU A 34 14.14 1.18 23.31
N LEU A 35 14.93 1.53 24.33
CA LEU A 35 16.11 2.37 24.16
C LEU A 35 17.18 1.68 23.27
N TYR A 36 17.37 0.37 23.43
CA TYR A 36 18.20 -0.41 22.51
C TYR A 36 17.70 -0.33 21.06
N GLY A 37 16.38 -0.43 20.84
CA GLY A 37 15.77 -0.23 19.54
C GLY A 37 16.03 1.17 18.97
N ALA A 38 15.83 2.22 19.77
CA ALA A 38 16.06 3.61 19.38
C ALA A 38 17.55 3.91 19.05
N LEU A 39 18.48 3.12 19.60
CA LEU A 39 19.91 3.20 19.32
C LEU A 39 20.35 2.37 18.09
N GLY A 40 19.41 1.77 17.35
CA GLY A 40 19.72 0.92 16.20
C GLY A 40 20.30 -0.44 16.58
N ARG A 41 20.07 -0.89 17.83
CA ARG A 41 20.53 -2.18 18.37
C ARG A 41 19.34 -3.04 18.86
N PRO A 42 18.29 -3.24 18.05
CA PRO A 42 17.06 -3.88 18.50
C PRO A 42 17.27 -5.31 19.01
N ALA A 43 18.23 -6.05 18.44
CA ALA A 43 18.56 -7.41 18.88
C ALA A 43 19.03 -7.46 20.35
N ASP A 44 19.73 -6.44 20.82
CA ASP A 44 20.22 -6.36 22.21
C ASP A 44 19.09 -6.09 23.21
N GLY A 45 17.97 -5.51 22.75
CA GLY A 45 16.78 -5.27 23.57
C GLY A 45 15.91 -6.51 23.78
N LEU A 46 15.91 -7.47 22.84
CA LEU A 46 15.03 -8.65 22.87
C LEU A 46 15.17 -9.52 24.14
N PRO A 47 16.38 -9.82 24.65
CA PRO A 47 16.53 -10.61 25.87
C PRO A 47 15.87 -10.00 27.11
N TRP A 48 15.74 -8.67 27.18
CA TRP A 48 15.04 -7.98 28.27
C TRP A 48 13.54 -8.25 28.22
N LEU A 49 12.94 -8.17 27.02
CA LEU A 49 11.52 -8.46 26.82
C LEU A 49 11.20 -9.95 27.04
N ASP A 50 12.07 -10.84 26.60
CA ASP A 50 11.93 -12.28 26.82
C ASP A 50 11.94 -12.62 28.32
N ARG A 51 12.77 -11.92 29.12
CA ARG A 51 12.78 -12.08 30.58
C ARG A 51 11.47 -11.61 31.20
N VAL A 52 10.96 -10.44 30.81
CA VAL A 52 9.69 -9.90 31.31
C VAL A 52 8.54 -10.86 30.99
N LEU A 53 8.44 -11.34 29.74
CA LEU A 53 7.36 -12.24 29.32
C LEU A 53 7.45 -13.64 29.95
N ALA A 54 8.62 -14.08 30.40
CA ALA A 54 8.77 -15.33 31.13
C ALA A 54 8.18 -15.27 32.54
N THR A 55 8.18 -14.10 33.18
CA THR A 55 7.64 -13.87 34.53
C THR A 55 6.23 -13.29 34.51
N GLU A 56 5.95 -12.39 33.57
CA GLU A 56 4.69 -11.66 33.37
C GLU A 56 4.22 -11.82 31.91
N PRO A 57 3.63 -12.97 31.54
CA PRO A 57 3.20 -13.23 30.16
C PRO A 57 2.20 -12.20 29.61
N ASP A 58 1.39 -11.61 30.49
CA ASP A 58 0.36 -10.63 30.17
C ASP A 58 0.85 -9.18 30.40
N HIS A 59 2.17 -8.95 30.50
CA HIS A 59 2.71 -7.61 30.69
C HIS A 59 2.26 -6.69 29.54
N PRO A 60 1.60 -5.56 29.83
CA PRO A 60 0.91 -4.75 28.82
C PRO A 60 1.82 -4.38 27.65
N LYS A 61 3.01 -3.84 27.94
CA LYS A 61 3.90 -3.35 26.89
C LYS A 61 4.88 -4.38 26.29
N ALA A 62 5.12 -5.50 26.96
CA ALA A 62 6.30 -6.32 26.64
C ALA A 62 6.10 -7.11 25.34
N ALA A 63 4.90 -7.67 25.14
CA ALA A 63 4.58 -8.40 23.92
C ALA A 63 4.53 -7.47 22.68
N PRO A 64 3.84 -6.32 22.71
CA PRO A 64 3.91 -5.34 21.62
C PRO A 64 5.34 -4.86 21.32
N ALA A 65 6.11 -4.47 22.34
CA ALA A 65 7.49 -4.02 22.16
C ALA A 65 8.36 -5.09 21.48
N ARG A 66 8.12 -6.37 21.80
CA ARG A 66 8.86 -7.49 21.20
C ARG A 66 8.60 -7.61 19.71
N TYR A 67 7.36 -7.43 19.26
CA TYR A 67 7.05 -7.36 17.84
C TYR A 67 7.76 -6.19 17.17
N GLY A 68 7.73 -5.00 17.79
CA GLY A 68 8.41 -3.82 17.24
C GLY A 68 9.92 -3.98 17.11
N LEU A 69 10.59 -4.53 18.13
CA LEU A 69 12.03 -4.79 18.09
C LEU A 69 12.40 -5.85 17.06
N ARG A 70 11.60 -6.91 16.91
CA ARG A 70 11.85 -7.93 15.88
C ARG A 70 11.73 -7.34 14.48
N HIS A 71 10.68 -6.57 14.23
CA HIS A 71 10.53 -5.83 12.97
C HIS A 71 11.72 -4.91 12.71
N ALA A 72 12.18 -4.16 13.72
CA ALA A 72 13.35 -3.30 13.56
C ALA A 72 14.65 -4.09 13.28
N ALA A 73 14.73 -5.35 13.70
CA ALA A 73 15.91 -6.19 13.52
C ALA A 73 15.97 -6.86 12.13
N ASP A 74 14.83 -7.31 11.59
CA ASP A 74 14.79 -8.12 10.36
C ASP A 74 13.90 -7.54 9.23
N GLY A 75 13.09 -6.53 9.52
CA GLY A 75 12.14 -5.93 8.58
C GLY A 75 11.00 -6.85 8.17
N ASP A 76 10.73 -7.98 8.86
CA ASP A 76 9.66 -8.90 8.46
C ASP A 76 8.28 -8.35 8.88
N PRO A 77 7.37 -8.06 7.92
CA PRO A 77 6.02 -7.60 8.21
C PRO A 77 5.17 -8.60 9.02
N ALA A 78 5.61 -9.86 9.16
CA ALA A 78 5.00 -10.83 10.06
C ALA A 78 4.91 -10.32 11.51
N HIS A 79 5.88 -9.50 11.95
CA HIS A 79 5.84 -8.90 13.28
C HIS A 79 4.77 -7.82 13.40
N LEU A 80 4.52 -7.05 12.33
CA LEU A 80 3.44 -6.06 12.30
C LEU A 80 2.07 -6.73 12.28
N LEU A 81 1.93 -7.86 11.56
CA LEU A 81 0.73 -8.67 11.64
C LEU A 81 0.52 -9.25 13.05
N GLY A 82 1.59 -9.74 13.69
CA GLY A 82 1.55 -10.21 15.07
C GLY A 82 1.09 -9.12 16.05
N LEU A 83 1.52 -7.88 15.82
CA LEU A 83 1.08 -6.71 16.58
C LEU A 83 -0.41 -6.39 16.34
N ALA A 84 -0.89 -6.47 15.10
CA ALA A 84 -2.31 -6.30 14.77
C ALA A 84 -3.18 -7.41 15.38
N ASP A 85 -2.72 -8.67 15.32
CA ASP A 85 -3.40 -9.82 15.93
C ASP A 85 -3.43 -9.68 17.47
N HIS A 86 -2.35 -9.16 18.07
CA HIS A 86 -2.31 -8.85 19.50
C HIS A 86 -3.31 -7.75 19.89
N HIS A 87 -3.35 -6.64 19.15
CA HIS A 87 -4.30 -5.55 19.40
C HIS A 87 -5.75 -6.02 19.26
N ARG A 88 -6.07 -6.88 18.28
CA ARG A 88 -7.41 -7.47 18.15
C ARG A 88 -7.83 -8.30 19.36
N ALA A 89 -6.88 -9.02 19.97
CA ALA A 89 -7.12 -9.79 21.18
C ALA A 89 -7.18 -8.91 22.46
N HIS A 90 -6.60 -7.70 22.41
CA HIS A 90 -6.49 -6.75 23.53
C HIS A 90 -6.85 -5.33 23.07
N PRO A 91 -8.12 -5.05 22.73
CA PRO A 91 -8.51 -3.78 22.10
C PRO A 91 -8.28 -2.56 23.00
N ASP A 92 -8.32 -2.74 24.33
CA ASP A 92 -8.07 -1.68 25.31
C ASP A 92 -6.57 -1.30 25.42
N HIS A 93 -5.70 -1.95 24.64
CA HIS A 93 -4.26 -1.81 24.72
C HIS A 93 -3.70 -0.78 23.71
N GLU A 94 -3.81 0.51 24.04
CA GLU A 94 -3.44 1.64 23.17
C GLU A 94 -2.00 1.55 22.61
N TYR A 95 -1.05 1.09 23.42
CA TYR A 95 0.37 1.02 23.01
C TYR A 95 0.62 0.10 21.80
N ALA A 96 -0.16 -0.97 21.63
CA ALA A 96 0.00 -1.86 20.49
C ALA A 96 -0.42 -1.18 19.18
N GLN A 97 -1.49 -0.39 19.23
CA GLN A 97 -1.96 0.41 18.11
C GLN A 97 -0.96 1.51 17.76
N GLU A 98 -0.50 2.31 18.74
CA GLU A 98 0.49 3.38 18.52
C GLU A 98 1.77 2.85 17.85
N LEU A 99 2.24 1.67 18.29
CA LEU A 99 3.42 1.04 17.73
C LEU A 99 3.17 0.57 16.29
N LEU A 100 2.00 0.02 15.99
CA LEU A 100 1.64 -0.42 14.65
C LEU A 100 1.52 0.76 13.69
N GLU A 101 0.89 1.85 14.14
CA GLU A 101 0.80 3.10 13.39
C GLU A 101 2.19 3.64 13.07
N ARG A 102 3.06 3.74 14.08
CA ARG A 102 4.43 4.25 13.89
C ARG A 102 5.25 3.41 12.92
N LEU A 103 5.15 2.09 12.99
CA LEU A 103 5.96 1.18 12.19
C LEU A 103 5.40 0.95 10.76
N GLY A 104 4.09 1.07 10.57
CA GLY A 104 3.46 0.98 9.26
C GLY A 104 3.42 2.31 8.50
N ASN A 105 3.64 3.43 9.19
CA ASN A 105 3.55 4.76 8.60
C ASN A 105 4.53 4.93 7.42
N ARG A 106 4.03 5.47 6.30
CA ARG A 106 4.75 5.71 5.04
C ARG A 106 5.31 4.48 4.33
N GLU A 107 5.06 3.28 4.85
CA GLU A 107 5.34 2.05 4.11
C GLU A 107 4.24 1.83 3.08
N SER A 108 4.63 1.55 1.83
CA SER A 108 3.69 1.31 0.73
C SER A 108 2.74 0.17 1.10
N TRP A 109 1.44 0.41 0.92
CA TRP A 109 0.33 -0.47 1.27
C TRP A 109 0.15 -0.80 2.76
N LEU A 110 1.06 -0.42 3.64
CA LEU A 110 0.91 -0.57 5.09
C LEU A 110 0.36 0.70 5.75
N GLY A 111 0.81 1.88 5.32
CA GLY A 111 0.35 3.18 5.82
C GLY A 111 -0.03 4.18 4.73
N MET A 112 0.21 3.87 3.45
CA MET A 112 -0.14 4.74 2.34
C MET A 112 -0.29 4.01 1.01
N VAL A 113 -1.00 4.61 0.05
CA VAL A 113 -0.95 4.15 -1.34
C VAL A 113 0.46 4.30 -1.91
N SER A 114 0.92 3.32 -2.69
CA SER A 114 2.19 3.43 -3.39
C SER A 114 2.13 4.48 -4.50
N GLY A 115 3.26 5.10 -4.83
CA GLY A 115 3.39 5.99 -5.99
C GLY A 115 3.24 5.24 -7.32
N ALA A 116 3.16 6.00 -8.41
CA ALA A 116 3.02 5.48 -9.76
C ALA A 116 4.28 5.79 -10.59
N THR A 117 4.66 4.87 -11.47
CA THR A 117 5.93 4.91 -12.22
C THR A 117 5.74 4.94 -13.74
N GLU A 118 4.49 4.95 -14.20
CA GLU A 118 4.12 5.03 -15.60
C GLU A 118 4.73 6.26 -16.29
N ALA A 119 5.13 6.10 -17.55
CA ALA A 119 5.70 7.19 -18.33
C ALA A 119 4.70 8.34 -18.49
N THR A 120 3.39 8.05 -18.60
CA THR A 120 2.37 9.12 -18.62
C THR A 120 2.33 9.92 -17.33
N VAL A 121 2.56 9.28 -16.17
CA VAL A 121 2.58 9.96 -14.87
C VAL A 121 3.85 10.80 -14.75
N ASN A 122 4.99 10.29 -15.19
CA ASN A 122 6.24 11.06 -15.22
C ASN A 122 6.11 12.33 -16.11
N VAL A 123 5.50 12.20 -17.29
CA VAL A 123 5.19 13.35 -18.16
C VAL A 123 4.21 14.31 -17.48
N LEU A 124 3.18 13.79 -16.81
CA LEU A 124 2.22 14.61 -16.07
C LEU A 124 2.90 15.46 -15.01
N HIS A 125 3.79 14.89 -14.20
CA HIS A 125 4.54 15.62 -13.18
C HIS A 125 5.42 16.72 -13.78
N GLN A 126 6.10 16.45 -14.90
CA GLN A 126 6.91 17.46 -15.60
C GLN A 126 6.05 18.63 -16.11
N VAL A 127 4.87 18.34 -16.65
CA VAL A 127 3.93 19.36 -17.13
C VAL A 127 3.39 20.17 -15.97
N LEU A 128 2.97 19.53 -14.87
CA LEU A 128 2.46 20.21 -13.68
C LEU A 128 3.51 21.05 -12.94
N ALA A 129 4.80 20.71 -13.07
CA ALA A 129 5.89 21.52 -12.52
C ALA A 129 6.13 22.83 -13.29
N ALA A 130 5.58 22.97 -14.51
CA ALA A 130 5.72 24.20 -15.29
C ALA A 130 4.77 25.31 -14.78
N PRO A 131 5.25 26.56 -14.63
CA PRO A 131 4.52 27.63 -13.93
C PRO A 131 3.23 28.09 -14.63
N ASP A 132 3.11 27.87 -15.94
CA ASP A 132 1.94 28.29 -16.74
C ASP A 132 0.94 27.15 -16.97
N THR A 133 1.11 26.01 -16.28
CA THR A 133 0.21 24.86 -16.42
C THR A 133 -1.06 25.04 -15.60
N GLY A 134 -2.21 24.79 -16.24
CA GLY A 134 -3.50 24.75 -15.60
C GLY A 134 -4.41 23.68 -16.20
N ARG A 135 -5.65 23.57 -15.70
CA ARG A 135 -6.63 22.57 -16.19
C ARG A 135 -6.96 22.70 -17.68
N ASP A 136 -6.81 23.88 -18.25
CA ASP A 136 -7.05 24.11 -19.68
C ASP A 136 -5.85 23.74 -20.57
N THR A 137 -4.70 23.41 -19.98
CA THR A 137 -3.51 22.96 -20.71
C THR A 137 -3.80 21.68 -21.48
N GLN A 138 -3.49 21.70 -22.77
CA GLN A 138 -3.58 20.54 -23.65
C GLN A 138 -2.19 19.95 -23.85
N ILE A 139 -2.08 18.64 -23.69
CA ILE A 139 -0.88 17.87 -24.04
C ILE A 139 -1.29 16.71 -24.95
N ASP A 140 -0.45 16.43 -25.94
CA ASP A 140 -0.59 15.25 -26.79
C ASP A 140 0.64 14.37 -26.57
N CYS A 141 0.44 13.23 -25.91
CA CYS A 141 1.49 12.30 -25.55
C CYS A 141 1.38 11.02 -26.38
N THR A 142 2.53 10.48 -26.79
CA THR A 142 2.59 9.15 -27.40
C THR A 142 3.52 8.26 -26.59
N VAL A 143 3.00 7.13 -26.14
CA VAL A 143 3.70 6.16 -25.28
C VAL A 143 3.99 4.91 -26.08
N SER A 144 5.15 4.29 -25.83
CA SER A 144 5.65 3.15 -26.61
C SER A 144 4.79 1.89 -26.49
N ALA A 145 4.25 1.63 -25.30
CA ALA A 145 3.41 0.47 -25.01
C ALA A 145 2.21 0.88 -24.15
N VAL A 146 1.14 0.08 -24.19
CA VAL A 146 -0.03 0.26 -23.31
C VAL A 146 0.38 0.25 -21.84
N GLU A 147 -0.08 1.24 -21.10
CA GLU A 147 0.05 1.39 -19.65
C GLU A 147 -1.31 1.14 -18.96
N PRO A 148 -1.34 0.98 -17.62
CA PRO A 148 -2.57 0.95 -16.83
C PRO A 148 -3.58 2.04 -17.23
N PRO A 149 -4.84 1.69 -17.58
CA PRO A 149 -5.87 2.69 -17.88
C PRO A 149 -6.07 3.74 -16.79
N SER A 150 -5.79 3.41 -15.53
CA SER A 150 -5.84 4.36 -14.42
C SER A 150 -4.81 5.49 -14.50
N SER A 151 -3.68 5.29 -15.18
CA SER A 151 -2.72 6.37 -15.43
C SER A 151 -3.31 7.46 -16.33
N LEU A 152 -4.12 7.06 -17.32
CA LEU A 152 -4.88 7.98 -18.15
C LEU A 152 -5.97 8.73 -17.37
N LEU A 153 -6.59 8.07 -16.37
CA LEU A 153 -7.52 8.75 -15.47
C LEU A 153 -6.82 9.85 -14.68
N ALA A 154 -5.62 9.59 -14.14
CA ALA A 154 -4.84 10.61 -13.43
C ALA A 154 -4.48 11.80 -14.32
N VAL A 155 -4.02 11.54 -15.54
CA VAL A 155 -3.75 12.58 -16.55
C VAL A 155 -5.00 13.42 -16.83
N ARG A 156 -6.15 12.77 -17.11
CA ARG A 156 -7.40 13.47 -17.44
C ARG A 156 -8.03 14.18 -16.23
N LEU A 157 -7.76 13.71 -15.01
CA LEU A 157 -8.22 14.35 -13.78
C LEU A 157 -7.61 15.76 -13.64
N ALA A 158 -6.31 15.89 -13.91
CA ALA A 158 -5.58 17.15 -13.86
C ALA A 158 -5.70 17.98 -15.15
N LEU A 159 -5.63 17.33 -16.32
CA LEU A 159 -5.62 17.92 -17.65
C LEU A 159 -6.72 17.30 -18.54
N PRO A 160 -7.99 17.72 -18.40
CA PRO A 160 -9.12 17.09 -19.10
C PRO A 160 -9.03 17.09 -20.63
N ARG A 161 -8.21 17.98 -21.22
CA ARG A 161 -8.00 18.07 -22.67
C ARG A 161 -6.80 17.27 -23.17
N ALA A 162 -6.07 16.60 -22.28
CA ALA A 162 -4.91 15.80 -22.63
C ALA A 162 -5.31 14.57 -23.46
N THR A 163 -4.50 14.26 -24.46
CA THR A 163 -4.60 13.03 -25.24
C THR A 163 -3.36 12.17 -25.05
N VAL A 164 -3.56 10.86 -24.93
CA VAL A 164 -2.49 9.86 -24.82
C VAL A 164 -2.78 8.77 -25.83
N ALA A 165 -1.80 8.50 -26.70
CA ALA A 165 -1.86 7.41 -27.68
C ALA A 165 -0.79 6.37 -27.38
N TYR A 166 -1.16 5.10 -27.43
CA TYR A 166 -0.22 3.98 -27.24
C TYR A 166 0.15 3.38 -28.60
N ARG A 167 1.45 3.11 -28.83
CA ARG A 167 1.93 2.59 -30.11
C ARG A 167 1.77 1.09 -30.26
N SER A 168 1.85 0.34 -29.16
CA SER A 168 1.90 -1.12 -29.21
C SER A 168 1.28 -1.76 -27.98
N VAL A 169 0.89 -3.02 -28.15
CA VAL A 169 0.47 -3.91 -27.06
C VAL A 169 1.60 -4.91 -26.86
N GLY A 170 2.13 -4.99 -25.64
CA GLY A 170 3.18 -5.95 -25.32
C GLY A 170 2.68 -7.39 -25.29
N ASP A 171 3.59 -8.36 -25.36
CA ASP A 171 3.30 -9.79 -25.17
C ASP A 171 3.99 -10.28 -23.88
N PRO A 172 3.26 -10.87 -22.90
CA PRO A 172 1.83 -11.18 -22.91
C PRO A 172 0.93 -9.92 -22.85
N ASP A 173 -0.23 -9.97 -23.51
CA ASP A 173 -1.14 -8.82 -23.63
C ASP A 173 -1.65 -8.33 -22.25
N PRO A 174 -1.29 -7.09 -21.81
CA PRO A 174 -1.70 -6.56 -20.51
C PRO A 174 -3.21 -6.27 -20.42
N ARG A 175 -3.93 -6.26 -21.54
CA ARG A 175 -5.36 -5.97 -21.59
C ARG A 175 -6.22 -7.19 -21.26
N LEU A 176 -5.63 -8.38 -21.28
CA LEU A 176 -6.35 -9.62 -21.07
C LEU A 176 -6.38 -9.99 -19.58
N PRO A 177 -7.54 -10.41 -19.05
CA PRO A 177 -7.62 -10.92 -17.70
C PRO A 177 -6.96 -12.31 -17.61
N LEU A 178 -6.49 -12.68 -16.43
CA LEU A 178 -5.86 -13.98 -16.17
C LEU A 178 -6.86 -15.13 -16.09
N THR A 179 -8.13 -14.79 -15.84
CA THR A 179 -9.28 -15.69 -15.78
C THR A 179 -10.48 -15.01 -16.41
N GLU A 180 -11.41 -15.76 -16.98
CA GLU A 180 -12.65 -15.18 -17.53
C GLU A 180 -13.43 -14.45 -16.41
N PRO A 181 -13.55 -13.12 -16.46
CA PRO A 181 -14.10 -12.35 -15.36
C PRO A 181 -15.63 -12.26 -15.48
N THR A 182 -16.33 -12.30 -14.35
CA THR A 182 -17.75 -11.96 -14.28
C THR A 182 -17.99 -10.45 -14.18
N THR A 183 -16.98 -9.71 -13.71
CA THR A 183 -16.99 -8.24 -13.62
C THR A 183 -15.96 -7.63 -14.56
N ARG A 184 -16.39 -6.71 -15.44
CA ARG A 184 -15.51 -5.95 -16.33
C ARG A 184 -15.73 -4.46 -16.13
N ILE A 185 -14.65 -3.73 -15.83
CA ILE A 185 -14.68 -2.27 -15.66
C ILE A 185 -14.07 -1.52 -16.86
N TRP A 186 -13.32 -2.23 -17.70
CA TRP A 186 -12.72 -1.70 -18.93
C TRP A 186 -13.18 -2.49 -20.15
N ALA A 187 -13.41 -1.75 -21.24
CA ALA A 187 -13.52 -2.25 -22.60
C ALA A 187 -12.37 -1.64 -23.42
N TRP A 188 -11.95 -2.34 -24.47
CA TRP A 188 -10.82 -1.90 -25.31
C TRP A 188 -11.25 -1.72 -26.76
N ASP A 189 -10.92 -0.57 -27.34
CA ASP A 189 -11.00 -0.29 -28.77
C ASP A 189 -9.59 -0.15 -29.33
N GLY A 190 -9.02 -1.26 -29.81
CA GLY A 190 -7.58 -1.35 -30.08
C GLY A 190 -6.79 -1.09 -28.80
N THR A 191 -6.02 -0.01 -28.76
CA THR A 191 -5.22 0.41 -27.60
C THR A 191 -5.92 1.46 -26.72
N ASP A 192 -7.14 1.88 -27.05
CA ASP A 192 -7.90 2.89 -26.29
C ASP A 192 -8.77 2.22 -25.22
N PRO A 193 -8.50 2.45 -23.91
CA PRO A 193 -9.36 1.95 -22.85
C PRO A 193 -10.61 2.82 -22.69
N ARG A 194 -11.78 2.18 -22.58
CA ARG A 194 -13.07 2.82 -22.30
C ARG A 194 -13.71 2.23 -21.06
N PRO A 195 -14.29 3.04 -20.15
CA PRO A 195 -15.09 2.52 -19.05
C PRO A 195 -16.20 1.59 -19.57
N ALA A 196 -16.28 0.37 -19.02
CA ALA A 196 -17.32 -0.61 -19.36
C ALA A 196 -18.57 -0.49 -18.47
N VAL A 197 -18.52 0.40 -17.48
CA VAL A 197 -19.59 0.68 -16.52
C VAL A 197 -20.02 2.14 -16.61
N THR A 198 -21.28 2.40 -16.31
CA THR A 198 -21.84 3.76 -16.26
C THR A 198 -21.22 4.56 -15.11
N PRO A 199 -21.15 5.89 -15.20
CA PRO A 199 -20.76 6.73 -14.07
C PRO A 199 -21.60 6.45 -12.80
N PRO A 200 -21.01 6.58 -11.60
CA PRO A 200 -21.72 6.33 -10.34
C PRO A 200 -22.80 7.38 -10.09
N ALA A 201 -23.75 7.06 -9.21
CA ALA A 201 -24.64 8.06 -8.66
C ALA A 201 -23.83 9.20 -7.97
N PRO A 202 -24.22 10.49 -8.11
CA PRO A 202 -23.48 11.60 -7.53
C PRO A 202 -23.25 11.50 -6.02
N GLU A 203 -24.24 10.99 -5.29
CA GLU A 203 -24.18 10.78 -3.83
C GLU A 203 -23.16 9.70 -3.46
N SER A 204 -23.09 8.62 -4.24
CA SER A 204 -22.09 7.56 -4.07
C SER A 204 -20.68 8.09 -4.35
N ALA A 205 -20.51 8.87 -5.42
CA ALA A 205 -19.23 9.50 -5.76
C ALA A 205 -18.74 10.45 -4.65
N GLU A 206 -19.64 11.26 -4.09
CA GLU A 206 -19.31 12.18 -2.99
C GLU A 206 -18.97 11.42 -1.70
N LEU A 207 -19.67 10.32 -1.39
CA LEU A 207 -19.34 9.51 -0.21
C LEU A 207 -17.96 8.85 -0.35
N VAL A 208 -17.60 8.36 -1.54
CA VAL A 208 -16.26 7.85 -1.82
C VAL A 208 -15.22 8.97 -1.70
N ARG A 209 -15.49 10.17 -2.25
CA ARG A 209 -14.61 11.35 -2.13
C ARG A 209 -14.38 11.75 -0.66
N ALA A 210 -15.40 11.69 0.17
CA ALA A 210 -15.31 12.03 1.59
C ALA A 210 -14.59 10.95 2.43
N THR A 211 -14.53 9.71 1.93
CA THR A 211 -13.94 8.58 2.66
C THR A 211 -12.51 8.28 2.23
N ALA A 212 -12.14 8.54 0.97
CA ALA A 212 -10.83 8.23 0.43
C ALA A 212 -9.71 9.00 1.13
N GLU A 213 -8.70 8.26 1.59
CA GLU A 213 -7.49 8.77 2.21
C GLU A 213 -6.24 8.23 1.49
N ILE A 214 -5.19 9.04 1.45
CA ILE A 214 -3.89 8.64 0.89
C ILE A 214 -3.01 7.98 1.93
N LEU A 215 -3.17 8.41 3.19
CA LEU A 215 -2.47 7.94 4.36
C LEU A 215 -3.49 7.32 5.31
N TRP A 216 -3.15 6.19 5.92
CA TRP A 216 -3.95 5.58 6.96
C TRP A 216 -3.07 5.13 8.12
N PRO A 217 -3.60 5.12 9.36
CA PRO A 217 -2.80 4.76 10.52
C PRO A 217 -2.31 3.30 10.44
N THR A 218 -3.20 2.37 10.10
CA THR A 218 -2.90 0.94 9.98
C THR A 218 -3.78 0.30 8.91
N VAL A 219 -3.39 -0.86 8.40
CA VAL A 219 -4.22 -1.65 7.46
C VAL A 219 -5.60 -1.96 8.04
N PRO A 220 -5.75 -2.47 9.29
CA PRO A 220 -7.07 -2.62 9.91
C PRO A 220 -7.85 -1.30 10.02
N ALA A 221 -7.20 -0.19 10.36
CA ALA A 221 -7.88 1.11 10.46
C ALA A 221 -8.44 1.59 9.10
N ALA A 222 -7.70 1.35 8.00
CA ALA A 222 -8.21 1.64 6.65
C ALA A 222 -9.44 0.77 6.32
N TYR A 223 -9.38 -0.52 6.65
CA TYR A 223 -10.50 -1.44 6.50
C TYR A 223 -11.73 -0.97 7.28
N ASP A 224 -11.57 -0.63 8.56
CA ASP A 224 -12.69 -0.19 9.40
C ASP A 224 -13.24 1.16 8.97
N HIS A 225 -12.39 2.10 8.55
CA HIS A 225 -12.83 3.40 8.02
C HIS A 225 -13.71 3.24 6.76
N ALA A 226 -13.39 2.27 5.91
CA ALA A 226 -14.16 1.98 4.69
C ALA A 226 -15.54 1.35 4.95
N VAL A 227 -15.90 0.97 6.19
CA VAL A 227 -17.27 0.53 6.55
C VAL A 227 -18.32 1.58 6.15
N ARG A 228 -17.95 2.87 6.11
CA ARG A 228 -18.81 3.96 5.63
C ARG A 228 -19.37 3.72 4.23
N LEU A 229 -18.66 2.96 3.41
CA LEU A 229 -19.02 2.64 2.02
C LEU A 229 -19.87 1.36 1.89
N ALA A 230 -20.08 0.61 2.97
CA ALA A 230 -20.76 -0.69 2.96
C ALA A 230 -22.20 -0.63 2.42
N GLY A 231 -22.86 0.52 2.58
CA GLY A 231 -24.23 0.76 2.12
C GLY A 231 -24.35 1.15 0.64
N LEU A 232 -23.24 1.39 -0.06
CA LEU A 232 -23.29 1.80 -1.46
C LEU A 232 -23.66 0.63 -2.38
N PRO A 233 -24.39 0.89 -3.49
CA PRO A 233 -24.59 -0.09 -4.53
C PRO A 233 -23.25 -0.60 -5.08
N LEU A 234 -23.15 -1.91 -5.33
CA LEU A 234 -21.94 -2.51 -5.88
C LEU A 234 -21.56 -1.90 -7.24
N ASP A 235 -22.55 -1.61 -8.08
CA ASP A 235 -22.32 -1.00 -9.39
C ASP A 235 -21.71 0.41 -9.27
N ASP A 236 -22.08 1.18 -8.24
CA ASP A 236 -21.49 2.49 -7.98
C ASP A 236 -20.04 2.36 -7.46
N LEU A 237 -19.77 1.38 -6.60
CA LEU A 237 -18.41 1.07 -6.14
C LEU A 237 -17.51 0.63 -7.30
N LEU A 238 -18.03 -0.11 -8.28
CA LEU A 238 -17.32 -0.46 -9.49
C LEU A 238 -17.14 0.74 -10.42
N ALA A 239 -18.14 1.61 -10.51
CA ALA A 239 -18.13 2.79 -11.36
C ALA A 239 -17.07 3.81 -10.92
N VAL A 240 -16.90 4.06 -9.62
CA VAL A 240 -15.86 4.99 -9.13
C VAL A 240 -14.44 4.53 -9.43
N LEU A 241 -14.21 3.22 -9.68
CA LEU A 241 -12.88 2.71 -10.08
C LEU A 241 -12.41 3.29 -11.42
N VAL A 242 -13.34 3.63 -12.31
CA VAL A 242 -13.07 4.12 -13.67
C VAL A 242 -13.63 5.52 -13.94
N HIS A 243 -14.41 6.05 -13.00
CA HIS A 243 -14.93 7.42 -12.97
C HIS A 243 -14.62 8.06 -11.61
N PRO A 244 -13.33 8.24 -11.24
CA PRO A 244 -12.99 8.76 -9.92
C PRO A 244 -13.51 10.20 -9.76
N PRO A 245 -14.10 10.56 -8.60
CA PRO A 245 -14.50 11.93 -8.33
C PRO A 245 -13.28 12.86 -8.25
N LEU A 246 -13.50 14.17 -8.37
CA LEU A 246 -12.45 15.14 -8.09
C LEU A 246 -12.02 15.08 -6.62
N PRO A 247 -10.76 15.43 -6.28
CA PRO A 247 -10.32 15.57 -4.90
C PRO A 247 -11.20 16.54 -4.12
N ARG A 248 -11.20 16.43 -2.78
CA ARG A 248 -11.86 17.39 -1.88
C ARG A 248 -11.43 18.83 -2.18
N GLU A 249 -12.33 19.79 -2.00
CA GLU A 249 -12.05 21.22 -2.21
C GLU A 249 -11.29 21.87 -1.03
N ASP A 250 -10.48 21.08 -0.33
CA ASP A 250 -9.59 21.53 0.73
C ASP A 250 -8.16 21.79 0.20
N GLU A 251 -7.25 22.20 1.11
CA GLU A 251 -5.87 22.48 0.75
C GLU A 251 -5.15 21.25 0.18
N LEU A 252 -5.37 20.08 0.81
CA LEU A 252 -4.78 18.82 0.39
C LEU A 252 -5.26 18.42 -1.01
N GLY A 253 -6.57 18.46 -1.27
CA GLY A 253 -7.13 18.08 -2.56
C GLY A 253 -6.69 19.01 -3.70
N ARG A 254 -6.53 20.31 -3.43
CA ARG A 254 -5.91 21.24 -4.38
C ARG A 254 -4.44 20.90 -4.65
N ALA A 255 -3.66 20.60 -3.60
CA ALA A 255 -2.26 20.23 -3.75
C ALA A 255 -2.08 18.92 -4.53
N LEU A 256 -2.93 17.92 -4.28
CA LEU A 256 -2.94 16.67 -5.03
C LEU A 256 -3.24 16.92 -6.50
N LEU A 257 -4.30 17.65 -6.80
CA LEU A 257 -4.66 17.93 -8.18
C LEU A 257 -3.57 18.70 -8.93
N ALA A 258 -2.84 19.59 -8.24
CA ALA A 258 -1.79 20.41 -8.80
C ALA A 258 -0.45 19.69 -8.96
N HIS A 259 -0.17 18.65 -8.17
CA HIS A 259 1.17 18.06 -8.12
C HIS A 259 1.20 16.54 -8.26
N GLN A 260 0.24 15.84 -7.66
CA GLN A 260 0.23 14.37 -7.55
C GLN A 260 -1.20 13.80 -7.71
N PRO A 261 -1.87 14.04 -8.86
CA PRO A 261 -3.25 13.60 -9.09
C PRO A 261 -3.39 12.07 -9.12
N GLU A 262 -2.33 11.34 -9.44
CA GLU A 262 -2.28 9.88 -9.43
C GLU A 262 -2.51 9.30 -8.04
N LEU A 263 -2.01 9.93 -6.98
CA LEU A 263 -2.22 9.46 -5.61
C LEU A 263 -3.71 9.51 -5.24
N TRP A 264 -4.45 10.50 -5.74
CA TRP A 264 -5.88 10.59 -5.52
C TRP A 264 -6.65 9.47 -6.23
N VAL A 265 -6.33 9.19 -7.50
CA VAL A 265 -6.98 8.09 -8.25
C VAL A 265 -6.72 6.75 -7.55
N ARG A 266 -5.48 6.49 -7.13
CA ARG A 266 -5.10 5.28 -6.40
C ARG A 266 -5.82 5.18 -5.05
N ALA A 267 -5.93 6.28 -4.31
CA ALA A 267 -6.68 6.32 -3.05
C ALA A 267 -8.18 6.03 -3.23
N VAL A 268 -8.82 6.64 -4.23
CA VAL A 268 -10.22 6.37 -4.58
C VAL A 268 -10.41 4.89 -4.90
N GLN A 269 -9.53 4.31 -5.73
CA GLN A 269 -9.62 2.91 -6.12
C GLN A 269 -9.42 1.96 -4.93
N ALA A 270 -8.45 2.24 -4.06
CA ALA A 270 -8.20 1.48 -2.84
C ALA A 270 -9.42 1.49 -1.92
N PHE A 271 -9.98 2.67 -1.65
CA PHE A 271 -11.15 2.80 -0.77
C PHE A 271 -12.43 2.24 -1.40
N ALA A 272 -12.62 2.35 -2.71
CA ALA A 272 -13.72 1.68 -3.40
C ALA A 272 -13.62 0.15 -3.26
N CYS A 273 -12.42 -0.43 -3.41
CA CYS A 273 -12.19 -1.87 -3.20
C CYS A 273 -12.40 -2.28 -1.73
N LEU A 274 -12.01 -1.44 -0.76
CA LEU A 274 -12.34 -1.67 0.64
C LEU A 274 -13.86 -1.57 0.90
N GLY A 275 -14.57 -0.67 0.22
CA GLY A 275 -16.04 -0.63 0.23
C GLY A 275 -16.65 -1.94 -0.30
N ILE A 276 -16.10 -2.49 -1.39
CA ILE A 276 -16.48 -3.82 -1.91
C ILE A 276 -16.22 -4.91 -0.86
N ALA A 277 -15.12 -4.84 -0.09
CA ALA A 277 -14.84 -5.80 0.98
C ALA A 277 -15.92 -5.83 2.07
N HIS A 278 -16.64 -4.73 2.27
CA HIS A 278 -17.77 -4.62 3.19
C HIS A 278 -19.13 -4.88 2.54
N HIS A 279 -19.20 -5.04 1.22
CA HIS A 279 -20.45 -5.31 0.52
C HIS A 279 -21.05 -6.65 0.96
N ARG A 280 -22.28 -6.62 1.49
CA ARG A 280 -23.01 -7.80 1.99
C ARG A 280 -22.14 -8.65 2.91
N ALA A 281 -21.57 -8.01 3.93
CA ALA A 281 -20.61 -8.63 4.84
C ALA A 281 -21.15 -9.83 5.65
N ASP A 282 -22.47 -10.01 5.67
CA ASP A 282 -23.20 -11.16 6.22
C ASP A 282 -23.00 -12.44 5.40
N GLN A 283 -22.62 -12.34 4.12
CA GLN A 283 -22.36 -13.50 3.28
C GLN A 283 -21.07 -14.23 3.72
N PRO A 284 -21.09 -15.59 3.80
CA PRO A 284 -19.89 -16.39 3.99
C PRO A 284 -18.84 -16.10 2.92
N TRP A 285 -17.58 -15.90 3.34
CA TRP A 285 -16.49 -15.45 2.46
C TRP A 285 -16.39 -16.23 1.14
N GLU A 286 -16.35 -17.56 1.20
CA GLU A 286 -16.10 -18.45 0.06
C GLU A 286 -17.09 -18.24 -1.10
N ALA A 287 -18.37 -18.05 -0.76
CA ALA A 287 -19.47 -17.87 -1.71
C ALA A 287 -19.88 -16.39 -1.88
N SER A 288 -19.20 -15.47 -1.22
CA SER A 288 -19.61 -14.06 -1.18
C SER A 288 -19.38 -13.33 -2.50
N GLU A 289 -20.26 -12.38 -2.79
CA GLU A 289 -20.16 -11.50 -3.94
C GLU A 289 -18.90 -10.62 -3.88
N ARG A 290 -18.58 -10.09 -2.70
CA ARG A 290 -17.34 -9.33 -2.45
C ARG A 290 -16.07 -10.09 -2.84
N ARG A 291 -15.98 -11.38 -2.48
CA ARG A 291 -14.82 -12.23 -2.83
C ARG A 291 -14.72 -12.40 -4.34
N ARG A 292 -15.84 -12.72 -4.99
CA ARG A 292 -15.91 -12.91 -6.45
C ARG A 292 -15.46 -11.66 -7.19
N VAL A 293 -15.98 -10.49 -6.81
CA VAL A 293 -15.65 -9.21 -7.46
C VAL A 293 -14.19 -8.84 -7.23
N LEU A 294 -13.70 -8.89 -5.99
CA LEU A 294 -12.29 -8.55 -5.70
C LEU A 294 -11.32 -9.48 -6.43
N ARG A 295 -11.65 -10.77 -6.55
CA ARG A 295 -10.88 -11.71 -7.36
C ARG A 295 -10.88 -11.32 -8.84
N ASP A 296 -12.05 -11.00 -9.40
CA ASP A 296 -12.17 -10.65 -10.82
C ASP A 296 -11.41 -9.35 -11.15
N LEU A 297 -11.37 -8.40 -10.21
CA LEU A 297 -10.57 -7.17 -10.32
C LEU A 297 -9.06 -7.46 -10.21
N LEU A 298 -8.62 -8.25 -9.22
CA LEU A 298 -7.21 -8.62 -9.04
C LEU A 298 -6.64 -9.42 -10.22
N LEU A 299 -7.45 -10.32 -10.77
CA LEU A 299 -7.08 -11.18 -11.90
C LEU A 299 -7.52 -10.58 -13.25
N GLY A 300 -7.94 -9.32 -13.24
CA GLY A 300 -8.31 -8.56 -14.42
C GLY A 300 -7.11 -8.12 -15.27
N PRO A 301 -7.37 -7.26 -16.29
CA PRO A 301 -6.32 -6.57 -17.04
C PRO A 301 -5.36 -5.80 -16.12
N GLU A 302 -4.12 -5.59 -16.56
CA GLU A 302 -3.15 -4.82 -15.77
C GLU A 302 -3.60 -3.37 -15.61
N ASP A 303 -3.82 -2.98 -14.35
CA ASP A 303 -4.29 -1.66 -13.98
C ASP A 303 -3.97 -1.39 -12.50
N TRP A 304 -4.05 -0.14 -12.05
CA TRP A 304 -3.93 0.20 -10.61
C TRP A 304 -5.06 -0.42 -9.77
N VAL A 305 -6.21 -0.69 -10.39
CA VAL A 305 -7.32 -1.41 -9.76
C VAL A 305 -6.92 -2.82 -9.30
N VAL A 306 -5.99 -3.48 -9.99
CA VAL A 306 -5.44 -4.79 -9.57
C VAL A 306 -4.81 -4.67 -8.17
N GLU A 307 -4.04 -3.62 -7.96
CA GLU A 307 -3.34 -3.36 -6.70
C GLU A 307 -4.33 -2.95 -5.62
N ALA A 308 -5.31 -2.09 -5.94
CA ALA A 308 -6.38 -1.72 -5.03
C ALA A 308 -7.23 -2.92 -4.56
N ALA A 309 -7.58 -3.84 -5.48
CA ALA A 309 -8.29 -5.07 -5.14
C ALA A 309 -7.42 -6.00 -4.30
N GLY A 310 -6.13 -6.10 -4.62
CA GLY A 310 -5.16 -6.84 -3.83
C GLY A 310 -5.03 -6.26 -2.41
N PHE A 311 -4.99 -4.94 -2.26
CA PHE A 311 -4.96 -4.28 -0.96
C PHE A 311 -6.21 -4.55 -0.14
N ALA A 312 -7.40 -4.50 -0.74
CA ALA A 312 -8.63 -4.87 -0.06
C ALA A 312 -8.60 -6.34 0.42
N LEU A 313 -8.07 -7.26 -0.40
CA LEU A 313 -7.87 -8.66 0.01
C LEU A 313 -6.85 -8.78 1.15
N VAL A 314 -5.73 -8.07 1.09
CA VAL A 314 -4.74 -8.02 2.19
C VAL A 314 -5.42 -7.51 3.46
N ALA A 315 -6.16 -6.41 3.41
CA ALA A 315 -6.87 -5.86 4.56
C ALA A 315 -7.86 -6.86 5.17
N ILE A 316 -8.60 -7.61 4.34
CA ILE A 316 -9.45 -8.73 4.80
C ILE A 316 -8.61 -9.80 5.51
N GLY A 317 -7.43 -10.16 5.00
CA GLY A 317 -6.54 -11.16 5.62
C GLY A 317 -5.91 -10.68 6.94
N TRP A 318 -5.66 -9.37 7.05
CA TRP A 318 -5.25 -8.74 8.30
C TRP A 318 -6.38 -8.79 9.33
N THR A 319 -7.64 -8.54 8.94
CA THR A 319 -8.77 -8.49 9.88
C THR A 319 -9.38 -9.87 10.19
N HIS A 320 -9.36 -10.79 9.23
CA HIS A 320 -10.03 -12.09 9.29
C HIS A 320 -9.06 -13.24 8.98
N PRO A 321 -8.38 -13.82 9.99
CA PRO A 321 -7.33 -14.82 9.76
C PRO A 321 -7.75 -16.04 8.93
N ALA A 322 -9.03 -16.44 8.99
CA ALA A 322 -9.55 -17.59 8.26
C ALA A 322 -9.53 -17.44 6.72
N THR A 323 -9.40 -16.21 6.19
CA THR A 323 -9.38 -15.95 4.73
C THR A 323 -7.96 -15.98 4.14
N ARG A 324 -6.92 -15.97 4.99
CA ARG A 324 -5.51 -15.80 4.61
C ARG A 324 -5.05 -16.81 3.55
N ALA A 325 -5.41 -18.09 3.70
CA ALA A 325 -5.00 -19.15 2.78
C ALA A 325 -5.56 -18.94 1.35
N ASP A 326 -6.81 -18.52 1.25
CA ASP A 326 -7.47 -18.24 -0.02
C ASP A 326 -6.86 -16.98 -0.69
N ILE A 327 -6.73 -15.90 0.08
CA ILE A 327 -6.09 -14.65 -0.39
C ILE A 327 -4.66 -14.90 -0.88
N ALA A 328 -3.89 -15.72 -0.16
CA ALA A 328 -2.52 -16.07 -0.56
C ALA A 328 -2.47 -16.74 -1.95
N GLY A 329 -3.44 -17.62 -2.25
CA GLY A 329 -3.56 -18.24 -3.57
C GLY A 329 -3.80 -17.22 -4.69
N LEU A 330 -4.66 -16.24 -4.43
CA LEU A 330 -4.99 -15.19 -5.39
C LEU A 330 -3.81 -14.24 -5.66
N LEU A 331 -3.15 -13.77 -4.59
CA LEU A 331 -1.98 -12.89 -4.70
C LEU A 331 -0.80 -13.60 -5.39
N ARG A 332 -0.56 -14.87 -5.06
CA ARG A 332 0.43 -15.71 -5.74
C ARG A 332 0.17 -15.78 -7.24
N GLN A 333 -1.06 -16.09 -7.64
CA GLN A 333 -1.39 -16.25 -9.06
C GLN A 333 -1.03 -15.00 -9.86
N ARG A 334 -1.38 -13.82 -9.35
CA ARG A 334 -1.08 -12.54 -9.99
C ARG A 334 0.42 -12.20 -9.95
N LEU A 335 1.10 -12.41 -8.82
CA LEU A 335 2.55 -12.20 -8.70
C LEU A 335 3.34 -13.01 -9.73
N HIS A 336 3.04 -14.31 -9.84
CA HIS A 336 3.73 -15.20 -10.78
C HIS A 336 3.43 -14.85 -12.24
N HIS A 337 2.24 -14.31 -12.53
CA HIS A 337 1.94 -13.78 -13.85
C HIS A 337 2.80 -12.54 -14.16
N ALA A 338 2.79 -11.54 -13.27
CA ALA A 338 3.56 -10.31 -13.43
C ALA A 338 5.06 -10.59 -13.58
N ALA A 339 5.60 -11.51 -12.78
CA ALA A 339 7.00 -11.95 -12.84
C ALA A 339 7.38 -12.70 -14.14
N ARG A 340 6.42 -13.29 -14.83
CA ARG A 340 6.65 -13.91 -16.15
C ARG A 340 6.56 -12.86 -17.25
N ALA A 341 5.57 -11.97 -17.18
CA ALA A 341 5.39 -10.89 -18.13
C ALA A 341 6.58 -9.92 -18.13
N SER A 342 7.16 -9.64 -16.97
CA SER A 342 8.33 -8.76 -16.81
C SER A 342 9.58 -9.24 -17.56
N ARG A 343 9.63 -10.51 -17.97
CA ARG A 343 10.75 -11.07 -18.74
C ARG A 343 10.71 -10.69 -20.22
N SER A 344 9.57 -10.28 -20.74
CA SER A 344 9.35 -9.98 -22.15
C SER A 344 8.88 -8.55 -22.41
N ARG A 345 8.35 -7.86 -21.39
CA ARG A 345 7.91 -6.46 -21.48
C ARG A 345 7.97 -5.76 -20.13
N VAL A 346 7.84 -4.44 -20.14
CA VAL A 346 7.65 -3.65 -18.92
C VAL A 346 6.28 -3.96 -18.30
N VAL A 347 6.26 -4.09 -16.98
CA VAL A 347 5.06 -4.23 -16.15
C VAL A 347 5.12 -3.11 -15.11
N THR A 348 4.48 -1.96 -15.38
CA THR A 348 4.69 -0.74 -14.57
C THR A 348 4.23 -0.89 -13.13
N ILE A 349 3.19 -1.69 -12.88
CA ILE A 349 2.69 -1.96 -11.52
C ILE A 349 3.54 -2.98 -10.74
N LEU A 350 4.56 -3.59 -11.34
CA LEU A 350 5.28 -4.74 -10.76
C LEU A 350 5.85 -4.46 -9.39
N ARG A 351 6.54 -3.33 -9.24
CA ARG A 351 7.19 -2.93 -8.00
C ARG A 351 6.18 -2.74 -6.87
N SER A 352 5.16 -1.91 -7.11
CA SER A 352 4.12 -1.64 -6.11
C SER A 352 3.27 -2.88 -5.80
N TYR A 353 3.02 -3.76 -6.79
CA TYR A 353 2.36 -5.04 -6.54
C TYR A 353 3.22 -6.00 -5.71
N ALA A 354 4.54 -5.99 -5.90
CA ALA A 354 5.47 -6.76 -5.07
C ALA A 354 5.52 -6.23 -3.63
N ASP A 355 5.51 -4.90 -3.43
CA ASP A 355 5.36 -4.29 -2.10
C ASP A 355 4.05 -4.75 -1.42
N LEU A 356 2.94 -4.76 -2.17
CA LEU A 356 1.65 -5.25 -1.70
C LEU A 356 1.69 -6.74 -1.29
N VAL A 357 2.43 -7.58 -2.02
CA VAL A 357 2.65 -8.98 -1.64
C VAL A 357 3.42 -9.08 -0.32
N LEU A 358 4.39 -8.21 -0.07
CA LEU A 358 5.12 -8.17 1.19
C LEU A 358 4.24 -7.72 2.36
N ALA A 359 3.23 -6.88 2.12
CA ALA A 359 2.22 -6.53 3.12
C ALA A 359 1.34 -7.74 3.55
N ALA A 360 1.47 -8.91 2.93
CA ALA A 360 0.78 -10.14 3.28
C ALA A 360 1.76 -11.22 3.82
N PRO A 361 2.21 -11.11 5.08
CA PRO A 361 3.28 -11.95 5.62
C PRO A 361 2.94 -13.45 5.76
N TRP A 362 1.66 -13.81 5.64
CA TRP A 362 1.20 -15.21 5.65
C TRP A 362 1.40 -15.94 4.31
N LEU A 363 1.90 -15.25 3.28
CA LEU A 363 2.27 -15.91 2.02
C LEU A 363 3.47 -16.83 2.21
N ASP A 364 3.58 -17.81 1.31
CA ASP A 364 4.71 -18.73 1.28
C ASP A 364 6.03 -17.95 1.18
N PRO A 365 7.07 -18.31 1.97
CA PRO A 365 8.37 -17.65 1.91
C PRO A 365 8.93 -17.52 0.49
N ALA A 366 8.72 -18.50 -0.39
CA ALA A 366 9.21 -18.45 -1.77
C ALA A 366 8.53 -17.35 -2.60
N ASP A 367 7.25 -17.07 -2.34
CA ASP A 367 6.51 -15.99 -2.99
C ASP A 367 6.99 -14.61 -2.47
N ARG A 368 7.23 -14.49 -1.15
CA ARG A 368 7.80 -13.27 -0.55
C ARG A 368 9.22 -13.00 -1.07
N ASP A 369 10.04 -14.03 -1.21
CA ASP A 369 11.38 -13.91 -1.78
C ASP A 369 11.36 -13.53 -3.26
N LEU A 370 10.36 -14.02 -4.02
CA LEU A 370 10.13 -13.57 -5.38
C LEU A 370 9.78 -12.08 -5.43
N ALA A 371 8.87 -11.60 -4.57
CA ALA A 371 8.53 -10.18 -4.50
C ALA A 371 9.76 -9.30 -4.18
N ARG A 372 10.57 -9.67 -3.18
CA ARG A 372 11.83 -8.95 -2.85
C ARG A 372 12.80 -8.88 -4.03
N ARG A 373 12.96 -9.98 -4.78
CA ARG A 373 13.82 -10.00 -5.96
C ARG A 373 13.30 -9.06 -7.05
N LEU A 374 11.99 -9.07 -7.31
CA LEU A 374 11.37 -8.20 -8.32
C LEU A 374 11.54 -6.72 -7.96
N ILE A 375 11.38 -6.35 -6.68
CA ILE A 375 11.64 -4.98 -6.21
C ILE A 375 13.10 -4.60 -6.47
N ALA A 376 14.05 -5.46 -6.07
CA ALA A 376 15.47 -5.20 -6.28
C ALA A 376 15.87 -5.10 -7.76
N GLU A 377 15.24 -5.90 -8.63
CA GLU A 377 15.43 -5.84 -10.08
C GLU A 377 14.95 -4.50 -10.65
N VAL A 378 13.74 -4.05 -10.28
CA VAL A 378 13.20 -2.75 -10.71
C VAL A 378 14.05 -1.60 -10.18
N ASP A 379 14.39 -1.58 -8.89
CA ASP A 379 15.21 -0.52 -8.28
C ASP A 379 16.60 -0.44 -8.95
N ALA A 380 17.18 -1.58 -9.36
CA ALA A 380 18.44 -1.62 -10.09
C ALA A 380 18.33 -1.17 -11.55
N GLU A 381 17.16 -1.30 -12.19
CA GLU A 381 16.87 -0.73 -13.51
C GLU A 381 16.73 0.79 -13.41
N ASP A 382 15.94 1.28 -12.46
CA ASP A 382 15.74 2.72 -12.24
C ASP A 382 17.06 3.44 -11.92
N ALA A 383 17.94 2.83 -11.12
CA ALA A 383 19.26 3.38 -10.82
C ALA A 383 20.17 3.47 -12.06
N ARG A 384 20.04 2.53 -13.01
CA ARG A 384 20.80 2.55 -14.27
C ARG A 384 20.30 3.66 -15.19
N ASP A 385 18.99 3.83 -15.30
CA ASP A 385 18.37 4.82 -16.17
C ASP A 385 18.51 6.25 -15.61
N GLY A 386 18.46 6.41 -14.28
CA GLY A 386 18.71 7.69 -13.60
C GLY A 386 20.17 8.14 -13.56
N GLY A 387 21.12 7.20 -13.70
CA GLY A 387 22.57 7.48 -13.69
C GLY A 387 23.15 7.98 -15.02
N ALA A 388 22.38 7.98 -16.11
CA ALA A 388 22.81 8.44 -17.43
C ALA A 388 22.68 9.96 -17.66
N GLY A 389 22.24 10.72 -16.65
CA GLY A 389 22.26 12.18 -16.66
C GLY A 389 23.68 12.71 -16.43
N GLU A 390 24.42 12.92 -17.53
CA GLU A 390 25.73 13.58 -17.52
C GLU A 390 25.65 14.92 -16.73
N PRO A 391 26.54 15.18 -15.76
CA PRO A 391 26.48 16.42 -14.98
C PRO A 391 26.70 17.61 -15.92
N ALA A 392 25.71 18.50 -15.99
CA ALA A 392 25.78 19.73 -16.75
C ALA A 392 27.11 20.45 -16.44
N ALA A 393 27.94 20.62 -17.46
CA ALA A 393 29.22 21.29 -17.33
C ALA A 393 29.01 22.70 -16.75
N PRO A 394 29.85 23.14 -15.78
CA PRO A 394 29.68 24.43 -15.17
C PRO A 394 29.85 25.53 -16.22
N VAL A 395 28.80 26.32 -16.41
CA VAL A 395 28.82 27.54 -17.23
C VAL A 395 29.90 28.45 -16.64
N ARG A 396 31.00 28.61 -17.38
CA ARG A 396 32.03 29.59 -17.05
C ARG A 396 31.47 30.98 -17.29
N SER A 397 31.25 31.71 -16.21
CA SER A 397 31.07 33.15 -16.24
C SER A 397 32.41 33.79 -16.63
N GLU A 398 32.49 34.35 -17.84
CA GLU A 398 33.60 35.23 -18.23
C GLU A 398 33.30 36.69 -17.84
N PRO A 399 34.36 37.50 -17.61
CA PRO A 399 34.41 38.60 -16.64
C PRO A 399 33.74 39.93 -17.02
#